data_AF-A0A946QLV6-F1
#
_entry.id   AF-A0A946QLV6-F1
#
_cell.length_a   1.000
_cell.length_b   1.000
_cell.length_c   1.000
_cell.angle_alpha   90.00
_cell.angle_beta   90.00
_cell.angle_gamma   90.00
#
_symmetry.space_group_name_H-M   'P 1'
#
loop_
_entity.id
_entity.type
_entity.pdbx_description
1 polymer ?
#
loop_
_entity_poly.entity_id
_entity_poly.type
_entity_poly.pdbx_seq_one_letter_code
_entity_poly.pdbx_strand_id
1 'polypeptide(L)'
;MDIVLANPRGFCAGVDRAIDIVNRALEVFGRPVYVRHEVVHNRHVVDDLRDRGAIFVDELAEVPDDAIVIFSAHGVSRAVQDEADGRGLKVFDATCPLVTKVHVEVTAFSRAGRECILIGHAGHPEVEGTMGRYDTSHGGAIYLVEDEAQVATLAVRDPSALTYVTQTTLSVDDTAKVIDAL
;
A
#
# COMPACT_ATOMS: atom_id res chain seq x y z
N MET A 1 -10.40 40.38 -0.04
CA MET A 1 -10.58 38.93 0.15
C MET A 1 -9.19 38.37 0.24
N ASP A 2 -8.81 37.87 1.42
CA ASP A 2 -7.47 37.38 1.66
C ASP A 2 -7.46 35.86 1.41
N ILE A 3 -6.53 35.41 0.57
CA ILE A 3 -6.31 33.98 0.30
C ILE A 3 -5.10 33.56 1.12
N VAL A 4 -5.29 32.59 2.01
CA VAL A 4 -4.22 32.03 2.85
C VAL A 4 -3.91 30.61 2.40
N LEU A 5 -2.62 30.29 2.25
CA LEU A 5 -2.14 28.98 1.80
C LEU A 5 -1.38 28.27 2.93
N ALA A 6 -1.77 27.03 3.22
CA ALA A 6 -1.11 26.21 4.24
C ALA A 6 0.32 25.81 3.83
N ASN A 7 1.20 25.60 4.81
CA ASN A 7 2.50 24.93 4.63
C ASN A 7 2.74 24.00 5.83
N PRO A 8 3.01 22.70 5.60
CA PRO A 8 3.17 22.03 4.31
C PRO A 8 1.84 21.84 3.53
N ARG A 9 1.94 21.68 2.19
CA ARG A 9 0.84 21.29 1.29
C ARG A 9 1.41 20.62 0.03
N GLY A 10 0.64 19.73 -0.61
CA GLY A 10 1.01 19.13 -1.89
C GLY A 10 1.77 17.81 -1.74
N PHE A 11 2.76 17.60 -2.62
CA PHE A 11 3.45 16.31 -2.74
C PHE A 11 4.37 16.00 -1.56
N CYS A 12 4.40 14.73 -1.20
CA CYS A 12 5.37 14.17 -0.27
C CYS A 12 6.44 13.39 -1.06
N ALA A 13 7.55 13.06 -0.41
CA ALA A 13 8.67 12.37 -1.05
C ALA A 13 8.29 11.01 -1.67
N GLY A 14 7.31 10.30 -1.10
CA GLY A 14 6.82 9.03 -1.65
C GLY A 14 6.05 9.21 -2.97
N VAL A 15 5.24 10.27 -3.05
CA VAL A 15 4.48 10.63 -4.26
C VAL A 15 5.43 11.07 -5.38
N ASP A 16 6.37 11.98 -5.09
CA ASP A 16 7.36 12.44 -6.06
C ASP A 16 8.14 11.26 -6.65
N ARG A 17 8.69 10.40 -5.77
CA ARG A 17 9.43 9.20 -6.18
C ARG A 17 8.60 8.29 -7.08
N ALA A 18 7.32 8.05 -6.75
CA ALA A 18 6.51 7.12 -7.51
C ALA A 18 6.18 7.64 -8.91
N ILE A 19 5.86 8.92 -9.03
CA ILE A 19 5.65 9.60 -10.31
C ILE A 19 6.93 9.57 -11.15
N ASP A 20 8.08 9.86 -10.55
CA ASP A 20 9.38 9.85 -11.22
C ASP A 20 9.76 8.45 -11.74
N ILE A 21 9.43 7.38 -11.01
CA ILE A 21 9.66 6.01 -11.46
C ILE A 21 8.86 5.71 -12.74
N VAL A 22 7.58 6.11 -12.82
CA VAL A 22 6.76 5.91 -14.03
C VAL A 22 7.31 6.74 -15.18
N ASN A 23 7.61 8.02 -14.95
CA ASN A 23 8.21 8.90 -15.95
C ASN A 23 9.50 8.31 -16.51
N ARG A 24 10.40 7.87 -15.63
CA ARG A 24 11.69 7.34 -16.03
C ARG A 24 11.56 6.02 -16.78
N ALA A 25 10.60 5.16 -16.39
CA ALA A 25 10.33 3.94 -17.12
C ALA A 25 9.85 4.24 -18.55
N LEU A 26 8.93 5.20 -18.72
CA LEU A 26 8.46 5.63 -20.04
C LEU A 26 9.60 6.20 -20.90
N GLU A 27 10.52 6.97 -20.31
CA GLU A 27 11.69 7.50 -21.01
C GLU A 27 12.69 6.42 -21.45
N VAL A 28 12.96 5.45 -20.58
CA VAL A 28 14.02 4.45 -20.80
C VAL A 28 13.54 3.28 -21.66
N PHE A 29 12.31 2.81 -21.42
CA PHE A 29 11.77 1.61 -22.06
C PHE A 29 10.74 1.92 -23.16
N GLY A 30 10.27 3.17 -23.26
CA GLY A 30 9.21 3.54 -24.17
C GLY A 30 7.83 3.11 -23.67
N ARG A 31 6.83 3.19 -24.55
CA ARG A 31 5.44 2.83 -24.28
C ARG A 31 5.08 1.44 -24.85
N PRO A 32 4.14 0.71 -24.24
CA PRO A 32 3.45 1.03 -22.98
C PRO A 32 4.26 0.64 -21.73
N VAL A 33 4.00 1.32 -20.62
CA VAL A 33 4.40 0.89 -19.27
C VAL A 33 3.15 0.61 -18.47
N TYR A 34 3.05 -0.56 -17.85
CA TYR A 34 1.88 -0.94 -17.06
C TYR A 34 2.09 -0.56 -15.60
N VAL A 35 1.04 -0.06 -14.96
CA VAL A 35 1.04 0.31 -13.54
C VAL A 35 -0.11 -0.41 -12.85
N ARG A 36 0.20 -1.14 -11.79
CA ARG A 36 -0.79 -1.86 -10.98
C ARG A 36 -1.47 -0.89 -10.02
N HIS A 37 -2.76 -0.66 -10.26
CA HIS A 37 -3.57 0.44 -9.73
C HIS A 37 -3.00 1.82 -10.09
N GLU A 38 -3.75 2.88 -9.77
CA GLU A 38 -3.26 4.25 -9.89
C GLU A 38 -1.97 4.43 -9.09
N VAL A 39 -0.94 5.03 -9.69
CA VAL A 39 0.37 5.22 -9.04
C VAL A 39 0.25 6.02 -7.74
N VAL A 40 -0.67 7.00 -7.76
CA VAL A 40 -1.16 7.81 -6.64
C VAL A 40 -2.62 8.18 -6.91
N HIS A 41 -3.43 8.40 -5.87
CA HIS A 41 -4.84 8.79 -6.00
C HIS A 41 -5.01 10.28 -6.39
N ASN A 42 -4.53 10.67 -7.57
CA ASN A 42 -4.72 12.01 -8.13
C ASN A 42 -5.02 11.93 -9.63
N ARG A 43 -6.26 12.26 -9.99
CA ARG A 43 -6.74 12.19 -11.37
C ARG A 43 -5.88 12.95 -12.37
N HIS A 44 -5.42 14.17 -12.04
CA HIS A 44 -4.61 14.96 -12.96
C HIS A 44 -3.26 14.30 -13.25
N VAL A 45 -2.63 13.71 -12.23
CA VAL A 45 -1.37 12.96 -12.39
C VAL A 45 -1.60 11.70 -13.22
N VAL A 46 -2.66 10.95 -12.93
CA VAL A 46 -2.97 9.70 -13.62
C VAL A 46 -3.30 9.96 -15.10
N ASP A 47 -4.10 10.98 -15.39
CA ASP A 47 -4.48 11.36 -16.76
C ASP A 47 -3.24 11.82 -17.57
N ASP A 48 -2.34 12.64 -16.99
CA ASP A 48 -1.07 13.02 -17.63
C ASP A 48 -0.19 11.80 -17.97
N LEU A 49 -0.06 10.86 -17.03
CA LEU A 49 0.72 9.64 -17.26
C LEU A 49 0.09 8.73 -18.32
N ARG A 50 -1.25 8.65 -18.38
CA ARG A 50 -1.97 7.92 -19.46
C ARG A 50 -1.68 8.52 -20.82
N ASP A 51 -1.78 9.84 -20.95
CA ASP A 51 -1.50 10.55 -22.20
C ASP A 51 -0.07 10.32 -22.70
N ARG A 52 0.86 10.07 -21.76
CA ARG A 52 2.26 9.75 -22.05
C ARG A 52 2.54 8.28 -22.33
N GLY A 53 1.55 7.40 -22.17
CA GLY A 53 1.62 5.98 -22.53
C GLY A 53 1.69 5.00 -21.35
N ALA A 54 1.40 5.44 -20.12
CA ALA A 54 1.15 4.53 -19.01
C ALA A 54 -0.23 3.87 -19.14
N ILE A 55 -0.32 2.58 -18.82
CA ILE A 55 -1.58 1.82 -18.78
C ILE A 55 -1.79 1.37 -17.34
N PHE A 56 -2.85 1.87 -16.71
CA PHE A 56 -3.23 1.48 -15.35
C PHE A 56 -4.16 0.28 -15.40
N VAL A 57 -3.86 -0.76 -14.63
CA VAL A 57 -4.61 -2.02 -14.58
C VAL A 57 -4.99 -2.38 -13.15
N ASP A 58 -6.09 -3.12 -13.01
CA ASP A 58 -6.59 -3.58 -11.71
C ASP A 58 -6.05 -4.97 -11.36
N GLU A 59 -5.73 -5.82 -12.35
CA GLU A 59 -5.15 -7.17 -12.20
C GLU A 59 -3.87 -7.39 -13.02
N LEU A 60 -2.90 -8.14 -12.49
CA LEU A 60 -1.67 -8.44 -13.22
C LEU A 60 -1.96 -9.27 -14.46
N ALA A 61 -3.00 -10.10 -14.43
CA ALA A 61 -3.50 -10.87 -15.57
C ALA A 61 -3.82 -10.02 -16.82
N GLU A 62 -4.03 -8.70 -16.65
CA GLU A 62 -4.25 -7.76 -17.77
C GLU A 62 -2.95 -7.31 -18.46
N VAL A 63 -1.80 -7.59 -17.86
CA VAL A 63 -0.48 -7.19 -18.34
C VAL A 63 0.11 -8.30 -19.24
N PRO A 64 0.70 -7.99 -20.41
CA PRO A 64 1.49 -8.96 -21.17
C PRO A 64 2.78 -9.40 -20.45
N ASP A 65 3.25 -10.64 -20.69
CA ASP A 65 4.39 -11.24 -19.97
C ASP A 65 5.75 -10.54 -20.21
N ASP A 66 5.94 -9.88 -21.35
CA ASP A 66 7.18 -9.19 -21.71
C ASP A 66 7.20 -7.70 -21.33
N ALA A 67 6.13 -7.21 -20.71
CA ALA A 67 5.93 -5.80 -20.39
C ALA A 67 6.68 -5.35 -19.12
N ILE A 68 6.88 -4.03 -19.03
CA ILE A 68 7.32 -3.38 -17.79
C ILE A 68 6.11 -3.15 -16.90
N VAL A 69 6.21 -3.54 -15.63
CA VAL A 69 5.18 -3.35 -14.61
C VAL A 69 5.70 -2.50 -13.48
N ILE A 70 4.86 -1.60 -12.98
CA ILE A 70 5.16 -0.76 -11.83
C ILE A 70 4.10 -1.01 -10.75
N PHE A 71 4.52 -1.33 -9.54
CA PHE A 71 3.61 -1.34 -8.38
C PHE A 71 3.44 0.09 -7.85
N SER A 72 2.20 0.48 -7.53
CA SER A 72 1.89 1.84 -7.05
C SER A 72 2.54 2.19 -5.71
N ALA A 73 2.47 3.47 -5.33
CA ALA A 73 3.05 3.98 -4.08
C ALA A 73 2.44 3.34 -2.82
N HIS A 74 1.21 2.83 -2.92
CA HIS A 74 0.45 2.21 -1.82
C HIS A 74 0.94 0.81 -1.47
N GLY A 75 1.77 0.21 -2.31
CA GLY A 75 2.25 -1.15 -2.13
C GLY A 75 1.27 -2.24 -2.54
N VAL A 76 1.77 -3.47 -2.55
CA VAL A 76 1.05 -4.67 -2.96
C VAL A 76 1.25 -5.80 -1.95
N SER A 77 0.37 -6.81 -2.00
CA SER A 77 0.47 -8.02 -1.16
C SER A 77 1.63 -8.91 -1.58
N ARG A 78 1.97 -9.91 -0.76
CA ARG A 78 2.96 -10.93 -1.12
C ARG A 78 2.52 -11.76 -2.33
N ALA A 79 1.23 -12.11 -2.40
CA ALA A 79 0.67 -12.89 -3.50
C ALA A 79 0.84 -12.19 -4.86
N VAL A 80 0.64 -10.87 -4.93
CA VAL A 80 0.84 -10.09 -6.16
C VAL A 80 2.32 -10.07 -6.57
N GLN A 81 3.24 -10.01 -5.61
CA GLN A 81 4.68 -10.11 -5.91
C GLN A 81 5.04 -11.50 -6.45
N ASP A 82 4.55 -12.56 -5.79
CA ASP A 82 4.82 -13.93 -6.21
C ASP A 82 4.20 -14.24 -7.59
N GLU A 83 3.04 -13.65 -7.94
CA GLU A 83 2.46 -13.73 -9.28
C GLU A 83 3.37 -13.08 -10.33
N ALA A 84 3.83 -11.85 -10.07
CA ALA A 84 4.70 -11.14 -11.00
C ALA A 84 6.03 -11.90 -11.23
N ASP A 85 6.62 -12.42 -10.15
CA ASP A 85 7.84 -13.22 -10.20
C ASP A 85 7.60 -14.55 -10.94
N GLY A 86 6.49 -15.23 -10.66
CA GLY A 86 6.10 -16.48 -11.32
C GLY A 86 5.87 -16.34 -12.82
N ARG A 87 5.45 -15.15 -13.26
CA ARG A 87 5.30 -14.78 -14.67
C ARG A 87 6.57 -14.21 -15.30
N GLY A 88 7.62 -13.96 -14.51
CA GLY A 88 8.86 -13.37 -15.00
C GLY A 88 8.74 -11.92 -15.46
N LEU A 89 7.75 -11.18 -14.92
CA LEU A 89 7.52 -9.77 -15.28
C LEU A 89 8.70 -8.89 -14.84
N LYS A 90 9.00 -7.87 -15.63
CA LYS A 90 10.00 -6.86 -15.26
C LYS A 90 9.36 -5.79 -14.39
N VAL A 91 9.54 -5.93 -13.08
CA VAL A 91 8.87 -5.07 -12.08
C VAL A 91 9.78 -3.95 -11.58
N PHE A 92 9.23 -2.73 -11.51
CA PHE A 92 9.75 -1.65 -10.67
C PHE A 92 8.79 -1.38 -9.51
N ASP A 93 9.31 -1.41 -8.28
CA ASP A 93 8.50 -1.19 -7.09
C ASP A 93 8.52 0.30 -6.68
N ALA A 94 7.41 0.99 -6.95
CA ALA A 94 7.23 2.38 -6.56
C ALA A 94 6.63 2.56 -5.15
N THR A 95 6.43 1.48 -4.38
CA THR A 95 5.94 1.52 -2.99
C THR A 95 6.70 2.56 -2.19
N CYS A 96 5.98 3.40 -1.46
CA CYS A 96 6.57 4.39 -0.57
C CYS A 96 7.40 3.67 0.50
N PRO A 97 8.66 4.09 0.78
CA PRO A 97 9.48 3.44 1.79
C PRO A 97 8.85 3.41 3.20
N LEU A 98 7.96 4.35 3.52
CA LEU A 98 7.20 4.36 4.78
C LEU A 98 6.12 3.28 4.83
N VAL A 99 5.51 2.93 3.69
CA VAL A 99 4.61 1.77 3.57
C VAL A 99 5.41 0.48 3.65
N THR A 100 6.55 0.40 2.95
CA THR A 100 7.45 -0.76 3.03
C THR A 100 7.90 -1.03 4.47
N LYS A 101 8.14 0.02 5.28
CA LYS A 101 8.43 -0.14 6.70
C LYS A 101 7.31 -0.89 7.43
N VAL A 102 6.05 -0.52 7.21
CA VAL A 102 4.90 -1.22 7.82
C VAL A 102 4.84 -2.67 7.35
N HIS A 103 5.05 -2.92 6.06
CA HIS A 103 5.10 -4.29 5.50
C HIS A 103 6.18 -5.15 6.18
N VAL A 104 7.35 -4.59 6.47
CA VAL A 104 8.47 -5.28 7.13
C VAL A 104 8.09 -5.69 8.55
N GLU A 105 7.45 -4.81 9.33
CA GLU A 105 6.99 -5.12 10.68
C GLU A 105 5.90 -6.20 10.67
N VAL A 106 4.91 -6.08 9.79
CA VAL A 106 3.85 -7.10 9.64
C VAL A 106 4.42 -8.47 9.28
N THR A 107 5.40 -8.51 8.37
CA THR A 107 6.10 -9.75 8.01
C THR A 107 6.87 -10.32 9.22
N ALA A 108 7.50 -9.47 10.03
CA ALA A 108 8.22 -9.91 11.23
C ALA A 108 7.28 -10.49 12.29
N PHE A 109 6.12 -9.85 12.53
CA PHE A 109 5.11 -10.35 13.46
C PHE A 109 4.52 -11.68 13.01
N SER A 110 4.22 -11.80 11.72
CA SER A 110 3.79 -13.06 11.10
C SER A 110 4.80 -14.17 11.33
N ARG A 111 6.09 -13.97 11.02
CA ARG A 111 7.15 -14.97 11.23
C ARG A 111 7.31 -15.39 12.69
N ALA A 112 7.00 -14.49 13.63
CA ALA A 112 7.03 -14.76 15.06
C ALA A 112 5.74 -15.44 15.57
N GLY A 113 4.75 -15.68 14.70
CA GLY A 113 3.43 -16.22 15.08
C GLY A 113 2.62 -15.27 15.96
N ARG A 114 2.96 -13.97 15.99
CA ARG A 114 2.34 -12.96 16.85
C ARG A 114 1.15 -12.31 16.16
N GLU A 115 0.02 -12.25 16.85
CA GLU A 115 -1.16 -11.57 16.34
C GLU A 115 -0.91 -10.07 16.12
N CYS A 116 -1.46 -9.53 15.03
CA CYS A 116 -1.30 -8.14 14.63
C CYS A 116 -2.66 -7.50 14.33
N ILE A 117 -2.86 -6.26 14.75
CA ILE A 117 -4.00 -5.45 14.36
C ILE A 117 -3.53 -4.37 13.41
N LEU A 118 -4.11 -4.30 12.21
CA LEU A 118 -3.97 -3.16 11.32
C LEU A 118 -5.13 -2.21 11.58
N ILE A 119 -4.82 -0.97 11.94
CA ILE A 119 -5.78 0.14 11.93
C ILE A 119 -5.76 0.74 10.52
N GLY A 120 -6.88 0.74 9.82
CA GLY A 120 -6.96 1.26 8.46
C GLY A 120 -8.33 1.05 7.82
N HIS A 121 -8.54 1.60 6.63
CA HIS A 121 -9.84 1.52 5.95
C HIS A 121 -9.94 0.30 5.03
N ALA A 122 -11.00 -0.50 5.20
CA ALA A 122 -11.25 -1.66 4.36
C ALA A 122 -11.35 -1.29 2.87
N GLY A 123 -10.73 -2.10 2.01
CA GLY A 123 -10.69 -1.86 0.57
C GLY A 123 -9.69 -0.79 0.10
N HIS A 124 -8.96 -0.12 0.99
CA HIS A 124 -7.88 0.76 0.57
C HIS A 124 -6.66 -0.07 0.08
N PRO A 125 -6.03 0.25 -1.07
CA PRO A 125 -4.93 -0.55 -1.62
C PRO A 125 -3.76 -0.78 -0.66
N GLU A 126 -3.42 0.21 0.16
CA GLU A 126 -2.39 0.09 1.20
C GLU A 126 -2.76 -0.92 2.29
N VAL A 127 -4.04 -0.99 2.64
CA VAL A 127 -4.56 -1.95 3.63
C VAL A 127 -4.52 -3.36 3.06
N GLU A 128 -5.02 -3.56 1.83
CA GLU A 128 -4.94 -4.86 1.15
C GLU A 128 -3.48 -5.33 0.98
N GLY A 129 -2.59 -4.40 0.60
CA GLY A 129 -1.16 -4.65 0.48
C GLY A 129 -0.53 -5.08 1.81
N THR A 130 -0.85 -4.38 2.90
CA THR A 130 -0.32 -4.62 4.24
C THR A 130 -0.87 -5.91 4.85
N MET A 131 -2.19 -6.13 4.79
CA MET A 131 -2.83 -7.37 5.24
C MET A 131 -2.24 -8.59 4.51
N GLY A 132 -2.04 -8.46 3.20
CA GLY A 132 -1.44 -9.48 2.36
C GLY A 132 0.06 -9.72 2.58
N ARG A 133 0.70 -9.08 3.57
CA ARG A 133 2.06 -9.42 4.04
C ARG A 133 2.07 -10.43 5.17
N TYR A 134 0.94 -10.65 5.82
CA TYR A 134 0.86 -11.54 6.96
C TYR A 134 0.64 -13.00 6.50
N ASP A 135 1.60 -13.87 6.78
CA ASP A 135 1.45 -15.31 6.58
C ASP A 135 0.91 -15.98 7.87
N THR A 136 -0.28 -16.54 7.77
CA THR A 136 -0.96 -17.21 8.89
C THR A 136 -0.42 -18.62 9.18
N SER A 137 0.42 -19.19 8.31
CA SER A 137 1.00 -20.53 8.48
C SER A 137 1.91 -20.64 9.71
N HIS A 138 2.40 -19.50 10.22
CA HIS A 138 3.20 -19.39 11.44
C HIS A 138 2.38 -19.39 12.74
N GLY A 139 1.05 -19.55 12.67
CA GLY A 139 0.18 -19.75 13.83
C GLY A 139 -0.43 -18.48 14.42
N GLY A 140 -0.03 -17.30 13.94
CA GLY A 140 -0.67 -16.03 14.29
C GLY A 140 -1.81 -15.64 13.33
N ALA A 141 -2.32 -14.42 13.48
CA ALA A 141 -3.35 -13.83 12.63
C ALA A 141 -3.17 -12.31 12.52
N ILE A 142 -3.72 -11.73 11.45
CA ILE A 142 -3.86 -10.28 11.32
C ILE A 142 -5.35 -9.90 11.28
N TYR A 143 -5.69 -8.82 11.97
CA TYR A 143 -7.05 -8.30 12.08
C TYR A 143 -7.08 -6.86 11.54
N LEU A 144 -8.19 -6.47 10.93
CA LEU A 144 -8.43 -5.09 10.50
C LEU A 144 -9.45 -4.43 11.44
N VAL A 145 -9.15 -3.22 11.89
CA VAL A 145 -10.10 -2.35 12.59
C VAL A 145 -10.08 -0.94 11.99
N GLU A 146 -11.24 -0.29 11.97
CA GLU A 146 -11.40 1.08 11.47
C GLU A 146 -11.74 2.08 12.58
N ASP A 147 -12.36 1.63 13.67
CA ASP A 147 -12.91 2.46 14.74
C ASP A 147 -12.93 1.76 16.13
N GLU A 148 -13.26 2.50 17.18
CA GLU A 148 -13.32 1.97 18.56
C GLU A 148 -14.40 0.89 18.74
N ALA A 149 -15.48 0.92 17.95
CA ALA A 149 -16.57 -0.05 18.06
C ALA A 149 -16.12 -1.43 17.56
N GLN A 150 -15.34 -1.46 16.48
CA GLN A 150 -14.72 -2.69 15.98
C GLN A 150 -13.71 -3.23 17.00
N VAL A 151 -12.88 -2.38 17.61
CA VAL A 151 -11.98 -2.78 18.70
C VAL A 151 -12.74 -3.42 19.86
N ALA A 152 -13.85 -2.82 20.30
CA ALA A 152 -14.65 -3.33 21.42
C ALA A 152 -15.25 -4.74 21.19
N THR A 153 -15.40 -5.15 19.92
CA THR A 153 -15.92 -6.46 19.55
C THR A 153 -14.86 -7.42 19.02
N LEU A 154 -13.60 -6.99 18.97
CA LEU A 154 -12.51 -7.76 18.40
C LEU A 154 -12.16 -8.94 19.30
N ALA A 155 -12.22 -10.15 18.73
CA ALA A 155 -11.78 -11.36 19.40
C ALA A 155 -10.39 -11.77 18.90
N VAL A 156 -9.40 -11.73 19.80
CA VAL A 156 -8.02 -12.20 19.55
C VAL A 156 -7.74 -13.46 20.39
N ARG A 157 -6.72 -14.24 20.02
CA ARG A 157 -6.39 -15.50 20.71
C ARG A 157 -5.64 -15.26 22.02
N ASP A 158 -4.66 -14.36 22.00
CA ASP A 158 -3.85 -14.00 23.17
C ASP A 158 -3.67 -12.47 23.27
N PRO A 159 -4.53 -11.78 24.04
CA PRO A 159 -4.42 -10.35 24.27
C PRO A 159 -3.09 -9.91 24.90
N SER A 160 -2.36 -10.81 25.57
CA SER A 160 -1.08 -10.46 26.20
C SER A 160 0.10 -10.39 25.23
N ALA A 161 -0.09 -10.87 24.00
CA ALA A 161 0.97 -11.03 23.00
C ALA A 161 0.68 -10.32 21.65
N LEU A 162 -0.11 -9.25 21.70
CA LEU A 162 -0.61 -8.54 20.51
C LEU A 162 0.35 -7.44 20.01
N THR A 163 0.22 -7.07 18.74
CA THR A 163 0.91 -5.95 18.10
C THR A 163 -0.08 -5.17 17.26
N TYR A 164 0.23 -3.91 16.95
CA TYR A 164 -0.56 -3.14 15.99
C TYR A 164 0.32 -2.33 15.04
N VAL A 165 -0.24 -2.04 13.87
CA VAL A 165 0.28 -1.13 12.86
C VAL A 165 -0.86 -0.26 12.34
N THR A 166 -0.54 0.81 11.61
CA THR A 166 -1.54 1.73 11.06
C THR A 166 -1.29 1.99 9.58
N GLN A 167 -2.36 2.25 8.83
CA GLN A 167 -2.27 2.87 7.52
C GLN A 167 -1.66 4.26 7.65
N THR A 168 -0.80 4.64 6.71
CA THR A 168 0.05 5.85 6.80
C THR A 168 -0.69 7.17 6.62
N THR A 169 -1.93 7.15 6.13
CA THR A 169 -2.70 8.32 5.68
C THR A 169 -3.94 8.60 6.52
N LEU A 170 -4.04 8.02 7.72
CA LEU A 170 -5.20 8.20 8.59
C LEU A 170 -5.25 9.57 9.28
N SER A 171 -6.44 9.95 9.73
CA SER A 171 -6.65 11.03 10.69
C SER A 171 -5.87 10.74 11.97
N VAL A 172 -4.99 11.65 12.38
CA VAL A 172 -4.19 11.48 13.61
C VAL A 172 -5.11 11.40 14.84
N ASP A 173 -6.12 12.27 14.90
CA ASP A 173 -7.02 12.37 16.05
C ASP A 173 -7.93 11.15 16.19
N ASP A 174 -8.45 10.61 15.08
CA ASP A 174 -9.31 9.43 15.13
C ASP A 174 -8.49 8.16 15.40
N THR A 175 -7.30 8.06 14.78
CA THR A 175 -6.39 6.94 15.03
C THR A 175 -5.95 6.88 16.49
N ALA A 176 -5.73 8.03 17.14
CA ALA A 176 -5.41 8.09 18.56
C ALA A 176 -6.52 7.47 19.43
N LYS A 177 -7.79 7.71 19.11
CA LYS A 177 -8.93 7.10 19.84
C LYS A 177 -8.98 5.58 19.67
N VAL A 178 -8.71 5.10 18.45
CA VAL A 178 -8.65 3.65 18.19
C VAL A 178 -7.50 3.01 18.96
N ILE A 179 -6.33 3.66 18.99
CA ILE A 179 -5.16 3.19 19.77
C ILE A 179 -5.48 3.18 21.27
N ASP A 180 -6.15 4.20 21.79
CA ASP A 180 -6.53 4.26 23.22
C ASP A 180 -7.55 3.18 23.60
N ALA A 181 -8.32 2.67 22.62
CA ALA A 181 -9.29 1.59 22.83
C ALA A 181 -8.67 0.18 22.79
N LEU A 182 -7.45 0.03 22.22
CA LEU A 182 -6.71 -1.24 22.10
C LEU A 182 -6.01 -1.62 23.42
#